data_AF-A0A2V5M9P7-F1
#
_entry.id   AF-A0A2V5M9P7-F1
#
_cell.length_a   1.000
_cell.length_b   1.000
_cell.length_c   1.000
_cell.angle_alpha   90.00
_cell.angle_beta   90.00
_cell.angle_gamma   90.00
#
_symmetry.space_group_name_H-M   'P 1'
#
loop_
_entity.id
_entity.type
_entity.pdbx_description
1 polymer ?
#
loop_
_entity_poly.entity_id
_entity_poly.type
_entity_poly.pdbx_seq_one_letter_code
_entity_poly.pdbx_strand_id
1 'polypeptide(L)'
;MKSNGHPILGILEWLRPGEEERVERLLTDLKTIGVKDVRTGISWADWHTEGGEKWYEWLLPRLAREVQVLPCFHYTPPGLGIAPSECSPPRDPKQYADFLDVFITRFGDFFEWVELWNKPRNPLEWNTTLDPHWLIFCEMVGGAAHWVRTRGKKTVLGASGPMDAQWVRLMCERGVMQYIDAVGIHGFPGTFEFWWDGWNAKIARVRRVLLQHRSKAEIWITETGYSTWRHDERGQIAAFIDAMHAPAERVYWHGAHDLNSTQFSDENKFYSDEREHHFGLRRHDHSEKLLFRLLAQGGVEAVENSAWLGRSNIGARQGKRPVVITGGCGFIGCNLAHALCSRDQPVILYDNFS
;
A
#
# COMPACT_ATOMS: atom_id res chain seq x y z
N MET A 1 -18.25 15.61 -14.05
CA MET A 1 -18.34 16.34 -12.77
C MET A 1 -17.05 16.11 -12.02
N LYS A 2 -16.23 17.14 -11.78
CA LYS A 2 -15.11 17.00 -10.85
C LYS A 2 -15.73 16.88 -9.45
N SER A 3 -15.57 15.73 -8.80
CA SER A 3 -15.93 15.56 -7.38
C SER A 3 -15.19 16.60 -6.55
N ASN A 4 -15.79 17.01 -5.42
CA ASN A 4 -15.19 17.87 -4.40
C ASN A 4 -13.70 17.54 -4.22
N GLY A 5 -12.77 18.35 -4.76
CA GLY A 5 -11.34 18.48 -4.44
C GLY A 5 -10.41 17.28 -4.17
N HIS A 6 -10.93 16.07 -3.95
CA HIS A 6 -10.28 14.92 -3.34
C HIS A 6 -10.06 13.81 -4.37
N PRO A 7 -9.03 12.97 -4.18
CA PRO A 7 -8.88 11.73 -4.92
C PRO A 7 -10.09 10.82 -4.68
N ILE A 8 -10.34 9.91 -5.64
CA ILE A 8 -11.29 8.83 -5.42
C ILE A 8 -10.71 7.87 -4.37
N LEU A 9 -11.47 7.63 -3.30
CA LEU A 9 -11.10 6.70 -2.24
C LEU A 9 -11.48 5.26 -2.63
N GLY A 10 -10.52 4.36 -2.57
CA GLY A 10 -10.69 2.92 -2.58
C GLY A 10 -10.04 2.26 -1.36
N ILE A 11 -10.34 0.98 -1.15
CA ILE A 11 -9.66 0.13 -0.16
C ILE A 11 -8.77 -0.87 -0.87
N LEU A 12 -7.57 -1.09 -0.33
CA LEU A 12 -6.67 -2.16 -0.73
C LEU A 12 -6.82 -3.34 0.24
N GLU A 13 -7.19 -4.51 -0.29
CA GLU A 13 -7.25 -5.77 0.45
C GLU A 13 -6.69 -6.92 -0.40
N TRP A 14 -5.71 -7.66 0.11
CA TRP A 14 -5.21 -8.88 -0.54
C TRP A 14 -6.10 -10.05 -0.17
N LEU A 15 -6.90 -10.53 -1.13
CA LEU A 15 -7.87 -11.61 -0.97
C LEU A 15 -7.30 -12.89 -1.58
N ARG A 16 -7.18 -13.95 -0.77
CA ARG A 16 -6.56 -15.23 -1.14
C ARG A 16 -7.60 -16.33 -1.35
N PRO A 17 -7.29 -17.36 -2.14
CA PRO A 17 -8.15 -18.54 -2.28
C PRO A 17 -8.63 -19.08 -0.93
N GLY A 18 -9.93 -19.34 -0.82
CA GLY A 18 -10.58 -19.85 0.40
C GLY A 18 -11.02 -18.79 1.41
N GLU A 19 -10.95 -17.51 1.06
CA GLU A 19 -11.36 -16.39 1.93
C GLU A 19 -12.77 -15.87 1.62
N GLU A 20 -13.70 -16.71 1.15
CA GLU A 20 -15.04 -16.30 0.70
C GLU A 20 -15.78 -15.48 1.76
N GLU A 21 -15.75 -15.92 3.01
CA GLU A 21 -16.40 -15.19 4.11
C GLU A 21 -15.76 -13.82 4.38
N ARG A 22 -14.44 -13.69 4.20
CA ARG A 22 -13.73 -12.42 4.37
C ARG A 22 -14.12 -11.43 3.29
N VAL A 23 -14.33 -11.91 2.05
CA VAL A 23 -14.84 -11.10 0.95
C VAL A 23 -16.24 -10.57 1.25
N GLU A 24 -17.16 -11.41 1.75
CA GLU A 24 -18.52 -10.98 2.10
C GLU A 24 -18.54 -9.92 3.21
N ARG A 25 -17.67 -10.09 4.22
CA ARG A 25 -17.48 -9.09 5.27
C ARG A 25 -16.92 -7.78 4.71
N LEU A 26 -15.89 -7.86 3.86
CA LEU A 26 -15.31 -6.69 3.18
C LEU A 26 -16.40 -5.92 2.42
N LEU A 27 -17.22 -6.58 1.60
CA LEU A 27 -18.27 -5.92 0.82
C LEU A 27 -19.31 -5.24 1.70
N THR A 28 -19.69 -5.88 2.82
CA THR A 28 -20.58 -5.27 3.82
C THR A 28 -19.97 -4.00 4.42
N ASP A 29 -18.68 -4.05 4.75
CA ASP A 29 -17.95 -2.91 5.31
C ASP A 29 -17.82 -1.77 4.30
N LEU A 30 -17.41 -2.06 3.05
CA LEU A 30 -17.29 -1.07 1.98
C LEU A 30 -18.61 -0.35 1.70
N LYS A 31 -19.71 -1.11 1.67
CA LYS A 31 -21.06 -0.55 1.54
C LYS A 31 -21.41 0.36 2.72
N THR A 32 -21.02 -0.02 3.94
CA THR A 32 -21.25 0.76 5.16
C THR A 32 -20.51 2.10 5.14
N ILE A 33 -19.26 2.12 4.69
CA ILE A 33 -18.44 3.34 4.59
C ILE A 33 -18.59 4.10 3.27
N GLY A 34 -19.45 3.62 2.36
CA GLY A 34 -19.72 4.25 1.07
C GLY A 34 -18.58 4.18 0.05
N VAL A 35 -17.60 3.28 0.23
CA VAL A 35 -16.48 3.10 -0.70
C VAL A 35 -16.88 2.13 -1.81
N LYS A 36 -16.55 2.48 -3.05
CA LYS A 36 -16.93 1.72 -4.25
C LYS A 36 -15.76 1.17 -5.06
N ASP A 37 -14.53 1.40 -4.62
CA ASP A 37 -13.32 0.99 -5.34
C ASP A 37 -12.50 0.05 -4.45
N VAL A 38 -12.08 -1.08 -5.01
CA VAL A 38 -11.23 -2.07 -4.35
C VAL A 38 -10.02 -2.35 -5.20
N ARG A 39 -8.84 -2.28 -4.59
CA ARG A 39 -7.60 -2.83 -5.14
C ARG A 39 -7.33 -4.17 -4.48
N THR A 40 -7.06 -5.20 -5.27
CA THR A 40 -6.76 -6.55 -4.76
C THR A 40 -5.78 -7.28 -5.67
N GLY A 41 -5.12 -8.30 -5.14
CA GLY A 41 -4.10 -9.04 -5.88
C GLY A 41 -4.65 -10.16 -6.74
N ILE A 42 -4.07 -10.28 -7.93
CA ILE A 42 -4.23 -11.43 -8.80
C ILE A 42 -2.85 -12.08 -8.93
N SER A 43 -2.64 -13.18 -8.22
CA SER A 43 -1.39 -13.92 -8.21
C SER A 43 -1.34 -14.84 -9.42
N TRP A 44 -0.38 -14.60 -10.31
CA TRP A 44 -0.13 -15.52 -11.43
C TRP A 44 0.31 -16.89 -10.89
N ALA A 45 1.05 -16.94 -9.78
CA ALA A 45 1.40 -18.20 -9.13
C ALA A 45 0.16 -18.96 -8.64
N ASP A 46 -0.73 -18.30 -7.89
CA ASP A 46 -1.94 -18.93 -7.34
C ASP A 46 -2.87 -19.42 -8.44
N TRP A 47 -2.95 -18.70 -9.57
CA TRP A 47 -3.72 -19.13 -10.75
C TRP A 47 -3.38 -20.56 -11.18
N HIS A 48 -2.10 -20.96 -11.11
CA HIS A 48 -1.61 -22.30 -11.51
C HIS A 48 -1.72 -23.35 -10.40
N THR A 49 -2.21 -22.99 -9.22
CA THR A 49 -2.46 -23.94 -8.13
C THR A 49 -3.82 -24.62 -8.28
N GLU A 50 -4.02 -25.74 -7.58
CA GLU A 50 -5.31 -26.42 -7.56
C GLU A 50 -6.39 -25.51 -6.98
N GLY A 51 -7.41 -25.20 -7.79
CA GLY A 51 -8.52 -24.34 -7.38
C GLY A 51 -8.29 -22.83 -7.59
N GLY A 52 -7.09 -22.40 -7.98
CA GLY A 52 -6.77 -20.99 -8.21
C GLY A 52 -7.66 -20.32 -9.27
N GLU A 53 -7.88 -21.01 -10.39
CA GLU A 53 -8.80 -20.55 -11.43
C GLU A 53 -10.24 -20.39 -10.91
N LYS A 54 -10.75 -21.40 -10.18
CA LYS A 54 -12.12 -21.38 -9.60
C LYS A 54 -12.31 -20.25 -8.60
N TRP A 55 -11.25 -19.90 -7.87
CA TRP A 55 -11.27 -18.76 -6.96
C TRP A 55 -11.55 -17.46 -7.70
N TYR A 56 -10.85 -17.18 -8.81
CA TYR A 56 -11.07 -15.95 -9.59
C TYR A 56 -12.39 -15.96 -10.37
N GLU A 57 -12.86 -17.13 -10.81
CA GLU A 57 -14.21 -17.31 -11.38
C GLU A 57 -15.32 -16.92 -10.40
N TRP A 58 -15.11 -17.17 -9.11
CA TRP A 58 -16.04 -16.75 -8.06
C TRP A 58 -15.83 -15.29 -7.65
N LEU A 59 -14.59 -14.90 -7.38
CA LEU A 59 -14.22 -13.62 -6.77
C LEU A 59 -14.60 -12.43 -7.66
N LEU A 60 -14.19 -12.42 -8.92
CA LEU A 60 -14.34 -11.23 -9.77
C LEU A 60 -15.79 -10.86 -10.08
N PRO A 61 -16.67 -11.81 -10.49
CA PRO A 61 -18.09 -11.50 -10.64
C PRO A 61 -18.74 -11.10 -9.32
N ARG A 62 -18.28 -11.66 -8.19
CA ARG A 62 -18.83 -11.33 -6.88
C ARG A 62 -18.50 -9.89 -6.48
N LEU A 63 -17.25 -9.46 -6.63
CA LEU A 63 -16.81 -8.09 -6.35
C LEU A 63 -17.47 -7.09 -7.31
N ALA A 64 -17.43 -7.35 -8.61
CA ALA A 64 -17.89 -6.42 -9.65
C ALA A 64 -19.39 -6.07 -9.58
N ARG A 65 -20.19 -6.85 -8.85
CA ARG A 65 -21.60 -6.54 -8.57
C ARG A 65 -21.78 -5.34 -7.63
N GLU A 66 -20.80 -5.05 -6.78
CA GLU A 66 -20.91 -4.04 -5.73
C GLU A 66 -19.83 -2.95 -5.81
N VAL A 67 -18.65 -3.28 -6.33
CA VAL A 67 -17.49 -2.40 -6.37
C VAL A 67 -16.75 -2.46 -7.70
N GLN A 68 -16.03 -1.38 -8.02
CA GLN A 68 -15.05 -1.34 -9.09
C GLN A 68 -13.76 -2.01 -8.63
N VAL A 69 -13.23 -2.91 -9.44
CA VAL A 69 -12.03 -3.68 -9.10
C VAL A 69 -10.82 -3.14 -9.87
N LEU A 70 -9.76 -2.84 -9.14
CA LEU A 70 -8.40 -2.67 -9.65
C LEU A 70 -7.60 -3.95 -9.34
N PRO A 71 -7.54 -4.91 -10.28
CA PRO A 71 -6.67 -6.07 -10.13
C PRO A 71 -5.20 -5.67 -10.27
N CYS A 72 -4.40 -6.05 -9.29
CA CYS A 72 -2.95 -5.92 -9.29
C CYS A 72 -2.31 -7.29 -9.56
N PHE A 73 -1.73 -7.45 -10.75
CA PHE A 73 -1.16 -8.73 -11.18
C PHE A 73 0.28 -8.88 -10.74
N HIS A 74 0.61 -9.93 -10.00
CA HIS A 74 1.94 -10.15 -9.43
C HIS A 74 2.28 -11.63 -9.28
N TYR A 75 3.52 -11.88 -8.82
CA TYR A 75 4.16 -13.18 -8.65
C TYR A 75 4.37 -13.96 -9.94
N THR A 76 5.41 -14.79 -9.95
CA THR A 76 5.74 -15.70 -11.05
C THR A 76 5.50 -17.12 -10.57
N PRO A 77 4.76 -17.98 -11.28
CA PRO A 77 4.68 -19.39 -10.94
C PRO A 77 6.09 -19.98 -10.75
N PRO A 78 6.40 -20.66 -9.63
CA PRO A 78 7.77 -21.12 -9.34
C PRO A 78 8.40 -21.96 -10.46
N GLY A 79 7.60 -22.71 -11.23
CA GLY A 79 8.06 -23.48 -12.39
C GLY A 79 8.52 -22.62 -13.57
N LEU A 80 8.03 -21.39 -13.70
CA LEU A 80 8.33 -20.45 -14.80
C LEU A 80 9.42 -19.44 -14.44
N GLY A 81 9.72 -19.28 -13.14
CA GLY A 81 10.79 -18.42 -12.63
C GLY A 81 12.19 -18.93 -12.99
N ILE A 82 13.16 -18.02 -13.11
CA ILE A 82 14.59 -18.35 -13.18
C ILE A 82 14.99 -19.24 -11.99
N ALA A 83 14.60 -18.84 -10.79
CA ALA A 83 14.65 -19.63 -9.57
C ALA A 83 13.24 -20.14 -9.19
N PRO A 84 13.13 -21.26 -8.44
CA PRO A 84 11.84 -21.82 -8.02
C PRO A 84 11.22 -21.02 -6.88
N SER A 85 10.78 -19.80 -7.18
CA SER A 85 10.22 -18.84 -6.21
C SER A 85 9.24 -17.89 -6.90
N GLU A 86 8.19 -17.50 -6.17
CA GLU A 86 7.16 -16.55 -6.62
C GLU A 86 7.71 -15.16 -6.92
N CYS A 87 8.80 -14.79 -6.26
CA CYS A 87 9.48 -13.51 -6.43
C CYS A 87 10.53 -13.58 -7.55
N SER A 88 10.75 -14.74 -8.16
CA SER A 88 11.73 -14.85 -9.24
C SER A 88 11.23 -14.14 -10.49
N PRO A 89 12.09 -13.40 -11.21
CA PRO A 89 11.80 -13.03 -12.59
C PRO A 89 11.47 -14.28 -13.44
N PRO A 90 10.54 -14.20 -14.39
CA PRO A 90 10.25 -15.32 -15.30
C PRO A 90 11.43 -15.57 -16.24
N ARG A 91 11.64 -16.83 -16.65
CA ARG A 91 12.63 -17.18 -17.68
C ARG A 91 12.27 -16.61 -19.05
N ASP A 92 10.97 -16.52 -19.33
CA ASP A 92 10.40 -15.95 -20.53
C ASP A 92 9.42 -14.82 -20.15
N PRO A 93 9.85 -13.55 -20.28
CA PRO A 93 9.03 -12.38 -19.97
C PRO A 93 7.67 -12.35 -20.68
N LYS A 94 7.57 -12.96 -21.88
CA LYS A 94 6.34 -12.96 -22.67
C LYS A 94 5.20 -13.72 -21.96
N GLN A 95 5.52 -14.73 -21.16
CA GLN A 95 4.51 -15.58 -20.51
C GLN A 95 3.62 -14.81 -19.52
N TYR A 96 4.13 -13.71 -18.95
CA TYR A 96 3.31 -12.83 -18.11
C TYR A 96 2.23 -12.11 -18.93
N ALA A 97 2.57 -11.66 -20.15
CA ALA A 97 1.59 -11.08 -21.07
C ALA A 97 0.59 -12.11 -21.59
N ASP A 98 1.04 -13.35 -21.85
CA ASP A 98 0.15 -14.45 -22.25
C ASP A 98 -0.86 -14.78 -21.14
N PHE A 99 -0.41 -14.79 -19.87
CA PHE A 99 -1.30 -14.96 -18.73
C PHE A 99 -2.34 -13.84 -18.63
N LEU A 100 -1.92 -12.58 -18.75
CA LEU A 100 -2.82 -11.44 -18.75
C LEU A 100 -3.85 -11.51 -19.88
N ASP A 101 -3.46 -11.95 -21.08
CA ASP A 101 -4.39 -12.12 -22.19
C ASP A 101 -5.45 -13.19 -21.92
N VAL A 102 -5.04 -14.35 -21.39
CA VAL A 102 -5.97 -15.42 -20.96
C VAL A 102 -6.92 -14.90 -19.88
N PHE A 103 -6.39 -14.19 -18.88
CA PHE A 103 -7.17 -13.69 -17.77
C PHE A 103 -8.18 -12.62 -18.21
N ILE A 104 -7.74 -11.65 -19.02
CA ILE A 104 -8.61 -10.59 -19.57
C ILE A 104 -9.66 -11.17 -20.49
N THR A 105 -9.34 -12.21 -21.27
CA THR A 105 -10.31 -12.88 -22.13
C THR A 105 -11.47 -13.48 -21.34
N ARG A 106 -11.23 -13.95 -20.12
CA ARG A 106 -12.26 -14.56 -19.27
C ARG A 106 -12.99 -13.58 -18.38
N PHE A 107 -12.26 -12.62 -17.83
CA PHE A 107 -12.76 -11.77 -16.73
C PHE A 107 -12.73 -10.29 -17.04
N GLY A 108 -12.30 -9.89 -18.23
CA GLY A 108 -12.11 -8.50 -18.61
C GLY A 108 -13.36 -7.65 -18.37
N ASP A 109 -14.57 -8.18 -18.53
CA ASP A 109 -15.79 -7.40 -18.34
C ASP A 109 -16.01 -6.91 -16.89
N PHE A 110 -15.27 -7.46 -15.91
CA PHE A 110 -15.37 -7.10 -14.50
C PHE A 110 -14.45 -5.96 -14.06
N PHE A 111 -13.53 -5.50 -14.93
CA PHE A 111 -12.60 -4.42 -14.60
C PHE A 111 -12.17 -3.61 -15.83
N GLU A 112 -11.93 -2.31 -15.63
CA GLU A 112 -11.44 -1.39 -16.67
C GLU A 112 -9.92 -1.24 -16.64
N TRP A 113 -9.36 -1.24 -15.43
CA TRP A 113 -7.94 -0.96 -15.17
C TRP A 113 -7.21 -2.24 -14.76
N VAL A 114 -5.92 -2.29 -15.08
CA VAL A 114 -5.02 -3.39 -14.73
C VAL A 114 -3.75 -2.78 -14.17
N GLU A 115 -3.40 -3.12 -12.93
CA GLU A 115 -2.11 -2.75 -12.35
C GLU A 115 -1.08 -3.85 -12.59
N LEU A 116 0.08 -3.43 -13.10
CA LEU A 116 1.15 -4.30 -13.53
C LEU A 116 2.27 -4.31 -12.49
N TRP A 117 2.36 -5.44 -11.79
CA TRP A 117 3.25 -5.74 -10.68
C TRP A 117 3.00 -4.94 -9.40
N ASN A 118 3.64 -5.37 -8.30
CA ASN A 118 3.61 -4.69 -7.00
C ASN A 118 5.01 -4.63 -6.40
N LYS A 119 5.44 -3.45 -5.93
CA LYS A 119 6.67 -3.25 -5.13
C LYS A 119 7.91 -4.03 -5.61
N PRO A 120 8.32 -3.99 -6.89
CA PRO A 120 9.43 -4.81 -7.42
C PRO A 120 10.81 -4.51 -6.79
N ARG A 121 10.94 -3.48 -5.95
CA ARG A 121 12.19 -3.27 -5.19
C ARG A 121 12.23 -3.93 -3.82
N ASN A 122 11.10 -4.48 -3.36
CA ASN A 122 11.11 -5.37 -2.22
C ASN A 122 11.64 -6.75 -2.70
N PRO A 123 12.74 -7.29 -2.12
CA PRO A 123 13.23 -8.61 -2.48
C PRO A 123 12.20 -9.74 -2.30
N LEU A 124 11.20 -9.52 -1.44
CA LEU A 124 10.06 -10.43 -1.25
C LEU A 124 9.01 -10.35 -2.36
N GLU A 125 9.12 -9.42 -3.30
CA GLU A 125 8.17 -9.23 -4.41
C GLU A 125 8.85 -9.41 -5.76
N TRP A 126 10.16 -9.16 -5.84
CA TRP A 126 10.96 -9.40 -7.03
C TRP A 126 12.44 -9.58 -6.63
N ASN A 127 13.03 -10.69 -7.05
CA ASN A 127 14.41 -11.02 -6.74
C ASN A 127 15.38 -10.21 -7.61
N THR A 128 15.78 -9.05 -7.07
CA THR A 128 16.70 -8.11 -7.71
C THR A 128 18.09 -8.68 -7.98
N THR A 129 18.50 -9.77 -7.33
CA THR A 129 19.79 -10.41 -7.62
C THR A 129 19.80 -11.12 -8.97
N LEU A 130 18.62 -11.54 -9.45
CA LEU A 130 18.42 -12.19 -10.75
C LEU A 130 18.14 -11.18 -11.87
N ASP A 131 17.73 -9.96 -11.52
CA ASP A 131 17.51 -8.85 -12.47
C ASP A 131 18.02 -7.51 -11.92
N PRO A 132 19.34 -7.36 -11.70
CA PRO A 132 19.91 -6.19 -11.01
C PRO A 132 19.76 -4.87 -11.79
N HIS A 133 19.54 -4.97 -13.10
CA HIS A 133 19.40 -3.83 -14.00
C HIS A 133 17.97 -3.60 -14.48
N TRP A 134 17.01 -4.36 -13.94
CA TRP A 134 15.57 -4.27 -14.27
C TRP A 134 15.24 -4.57 -15.73
N LEU A 135 16.11 -5.29 -16.44
CA LEU A 135 15.93 -5.54 -17.87
C LEU A 135 14.78 -6.51 -18.09
N ILE A 136 14.74 -7.58 -17.31
CA ILE A 136 13.68 -8.60 -17.38
C ILE A 136 12.35 -7.97 -16.95
N PHE A 137 12.37 -7.19 -15.87
CA PHE A 137 11.19 -6.47 -15.41
C PHE A 137 10.64 -5.53 -16.49
N CYS A 138 11.50 -4.71 -17.11
CA CYS A 138 11.07 -3.74 -18.12
C CYS A 138 10.50 -4.42 -19.37
N GLU A 139 11.13 -5.51 -19.83
CA GLU A 139 10.64 -6.30 -20.95
C GLU A 139 9.28 -6.91 -20.64
N MET A 140 9.16 -7.56 -19.47
CA MET A 140 7.95 -8.20 -18.99
C MET A 140 6.78 -7.22 -18.86
N VAL A 141 6.97 -6.14 -18.09
CA VAL A 141 5.91 -5.15 -17.81
C VAL A 141 5.60 -4.30 -19.04
N GLY A 142 6.61 -3.93 -19.83
CA GLY A 142 6.39 -3.19 -21.08
C GLY A 142 5.61 -4.00 -22.11
N GLY A 143 5.95 -5.28 -22.29
CA GLY A 143 5.23 -6.20 -23.16
C GLY A 143 3.80 -6.47 -22.68
N ALA A 144 3.62 -6.71 -21.39
CA ALA A 144 2.30 -6.85 -20.78
C ALA A 144 1.44 -5.59 -20.96
N ALA A 145 1.97 -4.41 -20.69
CA ALA A 145 1.24 -3.14 -20.85
C ALA A 145 0.77 -2.92 -22.28
N HIS A 146 1.60 -3.26 -23.27
CA HIS A 146 1.20 -3.22 -24.68
C HIS A 146 -0.01 -4.10 -24.95
N TRP A 147 0.04 -5.38 -24.51
CA TRP A 147 -1.04 -6.33 -24.75
C TRP A 147 -2.33 -5.97 -24.02
N VAL A 148 -2.24 -5.57 -22.75
CA VAL A 148 -3.39 -5.10 -21.96
C VAL A 148 -4.11 -3.94 -22.66
N ARG A 149 -3.36 -2.96 -23.20
CA ARG A 149 -3.95 -1.88 -24.00
C ARG A 149 -4.60 -2.35 -25.29
N THR A 150 -3.98 -3.30 -26.00
CA THR A 150 -4.55 -3.92 -27.21
C THR A 150 -5.87 -4.64 -26.93
N ARG A 151 -6.07 -5.14 -25.70
CA ARG A 151 -7.34 -5.73 -25.24
C ARG A 151 -8.35 -4.68 -24.74
N GLY A 152 -8.08 -3.39 -24.94
CA GLY A 152 -8.99 -2.29 -24.60
C GLY A 152 -9.01 -1.93 -23.11
N LYS A 153 -8.03 -2.38 -22.33
CA LYS A 153 -7.88 -2.06 -20.91
C LYS A 153 -6.93 -0.89 -20.70
N LYS A 154 -7.08 -0.23 -19.56
CA LYS A 154 -6.16 0.82 -19.10
C LYS A 154 -5.14 0.23 -18.13
N THR A 155 -3.95 0.81 -18.11
CA THR A 155 -2.80 0.26 -17.39
C THR A 155 -2.32 1.18 -16.27
N VAL A 156 -2.01 0.57 -15.13
CA VAL A 156 -1.32 1.22 -14.02
C VAL A 156 0.04 0.57 -13.87
N LEU A 157 1.11 1.36 -13.88
CA LEU A 157 2.42 0.87 -13.48
C LEU A 157 2.44 0.75 -11.96
N GLY A 158 2.65 -0.47 -11.44
CA GLY A 158 2.75 -0.72 -10.01
C GLY A 158 3.85 0.11 -9.35
N ALA A 159 3.58 0.57 -8.13
CA ALA A 159 4.54 1.37 -7.39
C ALA A 159 5.75 0.54 -6.97
N SER A 160 6.85 1.23 -6.73
CA SER A 160 8.15 0.63 -6.43
C SER A 160 8.58 0.77 -4.97
N GLY A 161 7.75 1.40 -4.14
CA GLY A 161 8.07 1.72 -2.75
C GLY A 161 8.70 3.11 -2.58
N PRO A 162 9.61 3.34 -1.62
CA PRO A 162 9.96 4.70 -1.17
C PRO A 162 10.56 5.61 -2.25
N MET A 163 11.22 5.07 -3.28
CA MET A 163 11.94 5.79 -4.34
C MET A 163 11.15 5.87 -5.67
N ASP A 164 9.86 6.20 -5.62
CA ASP A 164 8.96 6.16 -6.79
C ASP A 164 9.40 7.08 -7.94
N ALA A 165 9.94 8.27 -7.66
CA ALA A 165 10.37 9.19 -8.73
C ALA A 165 11.55 8.65 -9.55
N GLN A 166 12.53 8.00 -8.91
CA GLN A 166 13.62 7.34 -9.64
C GLN A 166 13.13 6.13 -10.44
N TRP A 167 12.16 5.41 -9.90
CA TRP A 167 11.55 4.27 -10.58
C TRP A 167 10.82 4.68 -11.86
N VAL A 168 9.94 5.69 -11.77
CA VAL A 168 9.22 6.20 -12.94
C VAL A 168 10.21 6.74 -13.98
N ARG A 169 11.30 7.38 -13.56
CA ARG A 169 12.36 7.84 -14.48
C ARG A 169 12.97 6.66 -15.24
N LEU A 170 13.34 5.59 -14.55
CA LEU A 170 13.86 4.39 -15.18
C LEU A 170 12.85 3.79 -16.16
N MET A 171 11.57 3.68 -15.79
CA MET A 171 10.53 3.16 -16.67
C MET A 171 10.31 4.04 -17.92
N CYS A 172 10.46 5.36 -17.79
CA CYS A 172 10.48 6.27 -18.95
C CYS A 172 11.68 5.99 -19.86
N GLU A 173 12.89 5.91 -19.30
CA GLU A 173 14.14 5.69 -20.05
C GLU A 173 14.18 4.33 -20.74
N ARG A 174 13.50 3.33 -20.17
CA ARG A 174 13.35 1.97 -20.72
C ARG A 174 12.18 1.81 -21.69
N GLY A 175 11.40 2.86 -21.93
CA GLY A 175 10.29 2.86 -22.88
C GLY A 175 9.02 2.14 -22.39
N VAL A 176 8.92 1.77 -21.11
CA VAL A 176 7.73 1.11 -20.53
C VAL A 176 6.53 2.05 -20.53
N MET A 177 6.76 3.33 -20.24
CA MET A 177 5.71 4.34 -20.04
C MET A 177 4.85 4.65 -21.27
N GLN A 178 5.22 4.19 -22.48
CA GLN A 178 4.45 4.41 -23.70
C GLN A 178 3.06 3.73 -23.67
N TYR A 179 2.91 2.70 -22.83
CA TYR A 179 1.67 1.94 -22.66
C TYR A 179 1.08 2.07 -21.26
N ILE A 180 1.48 3.07 -20.48
CA ILE A 180 1.04 3.27 -19.10
C ILE A 180 0.14 4.51 -19.00
N ASP A 181 -1.09 4.31 -18.50
CA ASP A 181 -2.09 5.36 -18.33
C ASP A 181 -2.02 6.03 -16.94
N ALA A 182 -1.55 5.32 -15.92
CA ALA A 182 -1.33 5.84 -14.57
C ALA A 182 -0.09 5.23 -13.90
N VAL A 183 0.54 5.95 -12.96
CA VAL A 183 1.63 5.43 -12.13
C VAL A 183 1.19 5.32 -10.68
N GLY A 184 1.42 4.16 -10.07
CA GLY A 184 1.25 3.94 -8.65
C GLY A 184 2.41 4.52 -7.84
N ILE A 185 2.09 5.09 -6.68
CA ILE A 185 3.05 5.49 -5.65
C ILE A 185 2.57 4.99 -4.29
N HIS A 186 3.52 4.61 -3.42
CA HIS A 186 3.20 4.10 -2.09
C HIS A 186 3.72 5.01 -0.99
N GLY A 187 3.10 5.01 0.19
CA GLY A 187 3.63 5.71 1.35
C GLY A 187 2.87 5.39 2.62
N PHE A 188 3.55 5.27 3.74
CA PHE A 188 2.97 4.97 5.05
C PHE A 188 3.46 5.96 6.11
N PRO A 189 3.21 7.27 5.91
CA PRO A 189 3.75 8.32 6.76
C PRO A 189 3.41 8.09 8.23
N GLY A 190 4.44 8.13 9.08
CA GLY A 190 4.33 7.86 10.52
C GLY A 190 4.33 6.37 10.91
N THR A 191 4.29 5.45 9.94
CA THR A 191 4.48 4.01 10.19
C THR A 191 5.85 3.53 9.70
N PHE A 192 6.15 3.61 8.40
CA PHE A 192 7.40 3.12 7.81
C PHE A 192 8.34 4.26 7.36
N GLU A 193 7.81 5.44 7.05
CA GLU A 193 8.57 6.60 6.60
C GLU A 193 8.93 7.49 7.79
N PHE A 194 10.17 7.34 8.27
CA PHE A 194 10.74 8.18 9.33
C PHE A 194 11.10 9.60 8.84
N TRP A 195 11.36 9.76 7.54
CA TRP A 195 11.65 11.04 6.89
C TRP A 195 10.57 11.30 5.84
N TRP A 196 9.50 11.97 6.24
CA TRP A 196 8.35 12.27 5.38
C TRP A 196 8.25 13.77 5.12
N ASP A 197 8.27 14.16 3.84
CA ASP A 197 8.15 15.55 3.40
C ASP A 197 6.77 15.90 2.81
N GLY A 198 5.80 15.00 2.99
CA GLY A 198 4.41 15.19 2.57
C GLY A 198 4.09 14.64 1.18
N TRP A 199 2.83 14.29 0.97
CA TRP A 199 2.32 13.84 -0.33
C TRP A 199 2.58 14.85 -1.45
N ASN A 200 2.42 16.14 -1.15
CA ASN A 200 2.70 17.23 -2.09
C ASN A 200 4.12 17.15 -2.66
N ALA A 201 5.13 16.98 -1.82
CA ALA A 201 6.51 16.91 -2.25
C ALA A 201 6.79 15.63 -3.03
N LYS A 202 6.28 14.48 -2.55
CA LYS A 202 6.43 13.19 -3.23
C LYS A 202 5.80 13.18 -4.62
N ILE A 203 4.56 13.62 -4.74
CA ILE A 203 3.84 13.71 -6.02
C ILE A 203 4.50 14.73 -6.94
N ALA A 204 4.96 15.88 -6.43
CA ALA A 204 5.65 16.88 -7.25
C ALA A 204 6.94 16.32 -7.89
N ARG A 205 7.68 15.46 -7.19
CA ARG A 205 8.86 14.77 -7.75
C ARG A 205 8.48 13.84 -8.90
N VAL A 206 7.46 13.01 -8.73
CA VAL A 206 6.99 12.08 -9.78
C VAL A 206 6.43 12.85 -10.96
N ARG A 207 5.58 13.85 -10.71
CA ARG A 207 4.98 14.72 -11.75
C ARG A 207 6.05 15.43 -12.57
N ARG A 208 7.15 15.87 -11.95
CA ARG A 208 8.30 16.46 -12.67
C ARG A 208 8.90 15.48 -13.67
N VAL A 209 9.10 14.22 -13.28
CA VAL A 209 9.62 13.18 -14.17
C VAL A 209 8.67 12.93 -15.33
N LEU A 210 7.37 12.76 -15.06
CA LEU A 210 6.37 12.56 -16.12
C LEU A 210 6.38 13.71 -17.14
N LEU A 211 6.42 14.97 -16.66
CA LEU A 211 6.50 16.15 -17.53
C LEU A 211 7.80 16.19 -18.36
N GLN A 212 8.95 15.87 -17.76
CA GLN A 212 10.24 15.80 -18.46
C GLN A 212 10.20 14.81 -19.64
N HIS A 213 9.50 13.70 -19.48
CA HIS A 213 9.34 12.67 -20.51
C HIS A 213 8.05 12.80 -21.33
N ARG A 214 7.31 13.92 -21.20
CA ARG A 214 6.05 14.21 -21.91
C ARG A 214 4.96 13.13 -21.71
N SER A 215 5.01 12.42 -20.60
CA SER A 215 3.97 11.47 -20.22
C SER A 215 2.77 12.21 -19.63
N LYS A 216 1.57 11.74 -19.98
CA LYS A 216 0.29 12.24 -19.47
C LYS A 216 -0.30 11.33 -18.39
N ALA A 217 0.46 10.35 -17.91
CA ALA A 217 -0.02 9.38 -16.95
C ALA A 217 -0.53 10.05 -15.67
N GLU A 218 -1.64 9.54 -15.13
CA GLU A 218 -2.17 9.93 -13.82
C GLU A 218 -1.22 9.48 -12.70
N ILE A 219 -1.35 10.04 -11.50
CA ILE A 219 -0.58 9.64 -10.32
C ILE A 219 -1.56 9.14 -9.26
N TRP A 220 -1.48 7.85 -8.95
CA TRP A 220 -2.35 7.21 -7.98
C TRP A 220 -1.57 6.81 -6.74
N ILE A 221 -2.14 7.05 -5.57
CA ILE A 221 -1.64 6.45 -4.33
C ILE A 221 -2.25 5.05 -4.27
N THR A 222 -1.58 4.06 -4.87
CA THR A 222 -2.05 2.67 -4.97
C THR A 222 -1.94 1.92 -3.65
N GLU A 223 -1.22 2.47 -2.68
CA GLU A 223 -1.15 1.93 -1.33
C GLU A 223 -0.67 2.99 -0.32
N THR A 224 -1.50 3.26 0.68
CA THR A 224 -1.14 4.06 1.84
C THR A 224 -1.94 3.63 3.05
N GLY A 225 -1.39 3.82 4.24
CA GLY A 225 -2.11 3.55 5.47
C GLY A 225 -1.37 4.06 6.69
N TYR A 226 -1.95 3.80 7.86
CA TYR A 226 -1.31 4.07 9.14
C TYR A 226 -1.58 2.94 10.11
N SER A 227 -0.52 2.36 10.68
CA SER A 227 -0.64 1.27 11.65
C SER A 227 -1.03 1.81 13.02
N THR A 228 -2.10 1.27 13.57
CA THR A 228 -2.54 1.56 14.93
C THR A 228 -1.96 0.60 15.96
N TRP A 229 -0.81 -0.04 15.71
CA TRP A 229 -0.13 -0.95 16.67
C TRP A 229 -0.20 -0.37 18.08
N ARG A 230 0.19 0.89 18.22
CA ARG A 230 0.31 1.58 19.52
C ARG A 230 -1.01 2.19 19.99
N HIS A 231 -2.12 1.65 19.53
CA HIS A 231 -3.48 2.16 19.74
C HIS A 231 -3.67 3.61 19.27
N ASP A 232 -2.86 4.06 18.30
CA ASP A 232 -2.87 5.45 17.81
C ASP A 232 -3.86 5.66 16.65
N GLU A 233 -5.15 5.60 16.97
CA GLU A 233 -6.22 5.88 16.02
C GLU A 233 -6.32 7.36 15.63
N ARG A 234 -5.72 8.26 16.42
CA ARG A 234 -5.64 9.69 16.08
C ARG A 234 -4.65 9.92 14.95
N GLY A 235 -3.48 9.26 15.01
CA GLY A 235 -2.53 9.21 13.91
C GLY A 235 -3.14 8.63 12.64
N GLN A 236 -3.97 7.59 12.77
CA GLN A 236 -4.69 7.00 11.63
C GLN A 236 -5.59 8.00 10.91
N ILE A 237 -6.36 8.81 11.67
CA ILE A 237 -7.20 9.88 11.12
C ILE A 237 -6.34 10.97 10.45
N ALA A 238 -5.27 11.42 11.11
CA ALA A 238 -4.42 12.47 10.58
C ALA A 238 -3.76 12.05 9.25
N ALA A 239 -3.25 10.81 9.17
CA ALA A 239 -2.66 10.25 7.96
C ALA A 239 -3.69 10.06 6.84
N PHE A 240 -4.92 9.64 7.18
CA PHE A 240 -6.00 9.53 6.21
C PHE A 240 -6.37 10.89 5.59
N ILE A 241 -6.52 11.93 6.42
CA ILE A 241 -6.80 13.29 5.94
C ILE A 241 -5.66 13.82 5.06
N ASP A 242 -4.40 13.57 5.43
CA ASP A 242 -3.24 13.96 4.60
C ASP A 242 -3.27 13.26 3.23
N ALA A 243 -3.62 11.97 3.19
CA ALA A 243 -3.76 11.22 1.94
C ALA A 243 -4.93 11.72 1.08
N MET A 244 -6.08 12.03 1.68
CA MET A 244 -7.25 12.57 0.95
C MET A 244 -7.08 14.01 0.48
N HIS A 245 -6.08 14.74 0.98
CA HIS A 245 -5.68 16.04 0.44
C HIS A 245 -4.52 15.97 -0.56
N ALA A 246 -3.98 14.77 -0.82
CA ALA A 246 -2.90 14.60 -1.77
C ALA A 246 -3.36 14.98 -3.19
N PRO A 247 -2.52 15.65 -4.00
CA PRO A 247 -2.83 16.03 -5.38
C PRO A 247 -2.71 14.84 -6.36
N ALA A 248 -3.39 13.74 -6.03
CA ALA A 248 -3.49 12.48 -6.78
C ALA A 248 -4.92 12.28 -7.29
N GLU A 249 -5.09 11.44 -8.30
CA GLU A 249 -6.42 11.13 -8.86
C GLU A 249 -7.16 10.07 -8.03
N ARG A 250 -6.42 9.14 -7.40
CA ARG A 250 -6.96 8.03 -6.59
C ARG A 250 -6.09 7.74 -5.37
N VAL A 251 -6.72 7.25 -4.31
CA VAL A 251 -6.09 6.77 -3.07
C VAL A 251 -6.69 5.42 -2.71
N TYR A 252 -5.84 4.41 -2.54
CA TYR A 252 -6.23 3.11 -2.00
C TYR A 252 -5.68 2.96 -0.58
N TRP A 253 -6.58 3.02 0.39
CA TRP A 253 -6.25 2.89 1.81
C TRP A 253 -6.03 1.42 2.17
N HIS A 254 -4.90 1.11 2.80
CA HIS A 254 -4.45 -0.23 3.09
C HIS A 254 -5.17 -0.82 4.30
N GLY A 255 -5.87 -1.93 4.08
CA GLY A 255 -6.47 -2.75 5.12
C GLY A 255 -7.89 -2.33 5.52
N ALA A 256 -8.88 -3.18 5.20
CA ALA A 256 -10.20 -3.12 5.82
C ALA A 256 -10.16 -3.74 7.23
N HIS A 257 -9.45 -4.85 7.39
CA HIS A 257 -9.36 -5.62 8.63
C HIS A 257 -7.91 -5.73 9.11
N ASP A 258 -7.70 -5.62 10.41
CA ASP A 258 -6.43 -6.02 11.03
C ASP A 258 -6.19 -7.52 10.79
N LEU A 259 -4.93 -7.87 10.54
CA LEU A 259 -4.52 -9.25 10.31
C LEU A 259 -4.33 -9.97 11.64
N ASN A 260 -4.56 -11.27 11.66
CA ASN A 260 -4.28 -12.07 12.85
C ASN A 260 -2.77 -12.36 12.95
N SER A 261 -2.16 -12.01 14.08
CA SER A 261 -0.74 -12.30 14.34
C SER A 261 -0.42 -13.80 14.41
N THR A 262 -1.42 -14.68 14.59
CA THR A 262 -1.22 -16.14 14.69
C THR A 262 -1.23 -16.87 13.35
N GLN A 263 -1.50 -16.20 12.23
CA GLN A 263 -1.56 -16.84 10.90
C GLN A 263 -0.20 -17.03 10.21
N PHE A 264 0.89 -16.47 10.76
CA PHE A 264 2.23 -16.73 10.25
C PHE A 264 2.86 -17.92 10.99
N SER A 265 3.24 -18.96 10.23
CA SER A 265 3.98 -20.12 10.72
C SER A 265 5.23 -19.67 11.48
N ASP A 266 5.62 -20.44 12.51
CA ASP A 266 6.71 -20.11 13.44
C ASP A 266 8.06 -19.79 12.77
N GLU A 267 8.27 -20.21 11.52
CA GLU A 267 9.49 -19.92 10.76
C GLU A 267 9.57 -18.46 10.23
N ASN A 268 8.44 -17.78 10.02
CA ASN A 268 8.38 -16.41 9.50
C ASN A 268 8.13 -15.34 10.58
N LYS A 269 7.87 -15.72 11.84
CA LYS A 269 7.68 -14.78 12.95
C LYS A 269 8.90 -13.88 13.23
N PHE A 270 10.11 -14.33 12.88
CA PHE A 270 11.33 -13.51 13.06
C PHE A 270 11.41 -12.31 12.11
N TYR A 271 10.62 -12.30 11.03
CA TYR A 271 10.62 -11.24 10.02
C TYR A 271 9.29 -10.49 9.91
N SER A 272 8.27 -10.85 10.70
CA SER A 272 6.99 -10.15 10.67
C SER A 272 7.08 -8.86 11.50
N ASP A 273 6.92 -7.73 10.83
CA ASP A 273 6.78 -6.45 11.50
C ASP A 273 5.37 -6.35 12.07
N GLU A 274 5.23 -6.35 13.39
CA GLU A 274 3.90 -6.34 14.02
C GLU A 274 3.06 -5.11 13.59
N ARG A 275 3.67 -4.05 13.01
CA ARG A 275 2.92 -2.88 12.50
C ARG A 275 2.03 -3.27 11.34
N GLU A 276 2.42 -4.25 10.55
CA GLU A 276 1.69 -4.76 9.39
C GLU A 276 0.33 -5.36 9.77
N HIS A 277 0.16 -5.82 11.01
CA HIS A 277 -1.10 -6.41 11.46
C HIS A 277 -2.16 -5.40 11.88
N HIS A 278 -1.80 -4.11 12.01
CA HIS A 278 -2.65 -3.11 12.67
C HIS A 278 -3.11 -1.96 11.76
N PHE A 279 -3.14 -2.15 10.44
CA PHE A 279 -3.56 -1.13 9.48
C PHE A 279 -5.07 -1.00 9.28
N GLY A 280 -5.84 -2.04 9.62
CA GLY A 280 -7.25 -2.17 9.31
C GLY A 280 -8.12 -1.02 9.80
N LEU A 281 -9.25 -0.81 9.13
CA LEU A 281 -10.34 0.04 9.61
C LEU A 281 -11.12 -0.63 10.75
N ARG A 282 -11.16 -1.96 10.76
CA ARG A 282 -11.60 -2.79 11.89
C ARG A 282 -10.45 -3.56 12.48
N ARG A 283 -10.59 -3.95 13.74
CA ARG A 283 -9.69 -4.88 14.42
C ARG A 283 -9.96 -6.31 13.98
N HIS A 284 -9.07 -7.22 14.38
CA HIS A 284 -9.20 -8.65 14.13
C HIS A 284 -10.47 -9.25 14.75
N ASP A 285 -10.90 -8.76 15.92
CA ASP A 285 -12.16 -9.15 16.57
C ASP A 285 -13.41 -8.50 15.95
N HIS A 286 -13.24 -7.87 14.78
CA HIS A 286 -14.24 -7.14 14.03
C HIS A 286 -14.76 -5.86 14.70
N SER A 287 -14.21 -5.44 15.83
CA SER A 287 -14.56 -4.16 16.43
C SER A 287 -14.10 -3.00 15.55
N GLU A 288 -14.91 -1.93 15.52
CA GLU A 288 -14.70 -0.78 14.65
C GLU A 288 -13.64 0.16 15.22
N LYS A 289 -12.64 0.53 14.42
CA LYS A 289 -11.77 1.65 14.78
C LYS A 289 -12.48 2.98 14.50
N LEU A 290 -11.92 4.05 15.04
CA LEU A 290 -12.48 5.39 14.96
C LEU A 290 -12.60 5.87 13.51
N LEU A 291 -11.61 5.58 12.66
CA LEU A 291 -11.67 5.95 11.24
C LEU A 291 -12.86 5.28 10.53
N PHE A 292 -13.12 3.99 10.78
CA PHE A 292 -14.29 3.29 10.23
C PHE A 292 -15.60 3.96 10.65
N ARG A 293 -15.74 4.24 11.96
CA ARG A 293 -16.95 4.88 12.51
C ARG A 293 -17.21 6.25 11.90
N LEU A 294 -16.17 7.05 11.70
CA LEU A 294 -16.29 8.36 11.06
C LEU A 294 -16.70 8.25 9.59
N LEU A 295 -16.08 7.33 8.84
CA LEU A 295 -16.45 7.08 7.45
C LEU A 295 -17.89 6.57 7.32
N ALA A 296 -18.33 5.68 8.20
CA ALA A 296 -19.71 5.17 8.22
C ALA A 296 -20.74 6.27 8.56
N GLN A 297 -20.37 7.27 9.37
CA GLN A 297 -21.27 8.35 9.78
C GLN A 297 -21.47 9.42 8.69
N GLY A 298 -20.44 9.72 7.90
CA GLY A 298 -20.55 10.78 6.90
C GLY A 298 -19.40 10.83 5.90
N GLY A 299 -18.75 9.70 5.64
CA GLY A 299 -17.66 9.59 4.68
C GLY A 299 -16.45 10.46 5.02
N VAL A 300 -15.72 10.86 3.99
CA VAL A 300 -14.48 11.66 4.10
C VAL A 300 -14.73 12.99 4.84
N GLU A 301 -15.87 13.64 4.58
CA GLU A 301 -16.21 14.92 5.21
C GLU A 301 -16.34 14.80 6.75
N ALA A 302 -16.94 13.71 7.25
CA ALA A 302 -17.02 13.47 8.69
C ALA A 302 -15.64 13.24 9.33
N VAL A 303 -14.71 12.61 8.60
CA VAL A 303 -13.32 12.44 9.04
C VAL A 303 -12.61 13.79 9.12
N GLU A 304 -12.77 14.64 8.11
CA GLU A 304 -12.18 15.99 8.06
C GLU A 304 -12.73 16.93 9.13
N ASN A 305 -14.04 16.91 9.37
CA ASN A 305 -14.67 17.65 10.46
C ASN A 305 -14.17 17.18 11.84
N SER A 306 -13.61 15.98 11.90
CA SER A 306 -12.98 15.39 13.08
C SER A 306 -11.46 15.60 13.12
N ALA A 307 -10.88 16.41 12.23
CA ALA A 307 -9.44 16.68 12.17
C ALA A 307 -8.86 17.18 13.51
N TRP A 308 -9.67 17.83 14.34
CA TRP A 308 -9.27 18.27 15.69
C TRP A 308 -8.88 17.10 16.61
N LEU A 309 -9.38 15.88 16.38
CA LEU A 309 -8.94 14.67 17.08
C LEU A 309 -7.52 14.25 16.70
N GLY A 310 -7.15 14.47 15.43
CA GLY A 310 -5.82 14.17 14.88
C GLY A 310 -4.79 15.28 15.11
N ARG A 311 -5.23 16.50 15.43
CA ARG A 311 -4.32 17.57 15.85
C ARG A 311 -3.68 17.18 17.18
N SER A 312 -2.38 16.92 17.14
CA SER A 312 -1.61 16.86 18.37
C SER A 312 -1.82 18.19 19.10
N ASN A 313 -2.35 18.17 20.33
CA ASN A 313 -2.34 19.30 21.26
C ASN A 313 -0.90 19.63 21.73
N ILE A 314 0.08 19.46 20.84
CA ILE A 314 1.36 20.13 20.94
C ILE A 314 1.12 21.53 20.36
N GLY A 315 0.32 22.34 21.07
CA GLY A 315 0.60 23.77 21.04
C GLY A 315 2.10 23.89 21.28
N ALA A 316 2.81 24.64 20.42
CA ALA A 316 4.26 24.79 20.45
C ALA A 316 4.72 24.74 21.91
N ARG A 317 5.31 23.61 22.36
CA ARG A 317 5.74 23.47 23.75
C ARG A 317 6.75 24.58 23.97
N GLN A 318 6.32 25.68 24.57
CA GLN A 318 7.23 26.71 25.04
C GLN A 318 8.01 26.07 26.19
N GLY A 319 9.19 25.54 25.86
CA GLY A 319 10.02 24.80 26.79
C GLY A 319 11.00 23.87 26.06
N LYS A 320 12.12 23.56 26.72
CA LYS A 320 13.14 22.64 26.18
C LYS A 320 12.52 21.24 26.00
N ARG A 321 12.76 20.58 24.86
CA ARG A 321 12.32 19.19 24.62
C ARG A 321 13.03 18.27 25.61
N PRO A 322 12.33 17.35 26.30
CA PRO A 322 12.98 16.47 27.26
C PRO A 322 14.01 15.55 26.60
N VAL A 323 15.11 15.28 27.30
CA VAL A 323 16.09 14.24 26.92
C VAL A 323 15.61 12.92 27.51
N VAL A 324 15.52 11.87 26.69
CA VAL A 324 15.17 10.53 27.16
C VAL A 324 16.47 9.77 27.45
N ILE A 325 16.60 9.25 28.68
CA ILE A 325 17.69 8.35 29.07
C ILE A 325 17.11 6.94 29.13
N THR A 326 17.64 6.02 28.30
CA THR A 326 17.27 4.60 28.26
C THR A 326 18.44 3.73 28.75
N GLY A 327 18.16 2.60 29.41
CA GLY A 327 19.19 1.67 29.89
C GLY A 327 19.55 1.78 31.39
N GLY A 328 18.78 2.56 32.13
CA GLY A 328 18.60 2.44 33.57
C GLY A 328 19.27 3.45 34.49
N CYS A 329 18.76 3.54 35.72
CA CYS A 329 19.14 4.50 36.76
C CYS A 329 20.41 4.09 37.53
N GLY A 330 21.34 3.39 36.88
CA GLY A 330 22.66 3.10 37.45
C GLY A 330 23.45 4.40 37.71
N PHE A 331 24.66 4.26 38.26
CA PHE A 331 25.51 5.40 38.63
C PHE A 331 25.66 6.44 37.49
N ILE A 332 25.83 5.97 36.24
CA ILE A 332 25.96 6.85 35.07
C ILE A 332 24.63 7.54 34.74
N GLY A 333 23.53 6.79 34.71
CA GLY A 333 22.20 7.32 34.39
C GLY A 333 21.73 8.39 35.37
N CYS A 334 21.94 8.18 36.68
CA CYS A 334 21.60 9.15 37.72
C CYS A 334 22.45 10.42 37.64
N ASN A 335 23.77 10.29 37.42
CA ASN A 335 24.65 11.45 37.28
C ASN A 335 24.35 12.26 36.01
N LEU A 336 24.04 11.58 34.89
CA LEU A 336 23.62 12.24 33.66
C LEU A 336 22.28 12.97 33.83
N ALA A 337 21.30 12.32 34.47
CA ALA A 337 20.02 12.94 34.78
C ALA A 337 20.20 14.19 35.66
N HIS A 338 21.02 14.10 36.71
CA HIS A 338 21.33 15.22 37.58
C HIS A 338 22.03 16.38 36.84
N ALA A 339 23.01 16.08 35.99
CA ALA A 339 23.71 17.07 35.17
C ALA A 339 22.80 17.76 34.14
N LEU A 340 21.78 17.06 33.63
CA LEU A 340 20.80 17.64 32.72
C LEU A 340 19.76 18.48 33.47
N CYS A 341 19.21 17.96 34.56
CA CYS A 341 18.25 18.69 35.40
C CYS A 341 18.84 19.98 35.97
N SER A 342 20.12 19.99 36.38
CA SER A 342 20.82 21.20 36.85
C SER A 342 21.01 22.28 35.78
N ARG A 343 20.76 21.97 34.50
CA ARG A 343 20.79 22.92 33.36
C ARG A 343 19.38 23.32 32.90
N ASP A 344 18.37 23.09 33.74
CA ASP A 344 16.95 23.23 33.40
C ASP A 344 16.57 22.44 32.13
N GLN A 345 17.24 21.32 31.87
CA GLN A 345 16.93 20.44 30.76
C GLN A 345 15.98 19.36 31.27
N PRO A 346 14.72 19.30 30.79
CA PRO A 346 13.80 18.25 31.22
C PRO A 346 14.36 16.88 30.82
N VAL A 347 14.23 15.90 31.73
CA VAL A 347 14.70 14.53 31.51
C VAL A 347 13.54 13.57 31.70
N ILE A 348 13.42 12.60 30.80
CA ILE A 348 12.54 11.43 30.96
C ILE A 348 13.44 10.23 31.16
N LEU A 349 13.28 9.54 32.29
CA LEU A 349 13.97 8.30 32.57
C LEU A 349 13.08 7.14 32.13
N TYR A 350 13.61 6.29 31.24
CA TYR A 350 12.98 5.06 30.84
C TYR A 350 13.89 3.90 31.25
N ASP A 351 13.53 3.29 32.38
CA ASP A 351 14.26 2.19 32.99
C ASP A 351 13.41 0.93 32.98
N ASN A 352 14.05 -0.21 32.79
CA ASN A 352 13.41 -1.50 32.98
C ASN A 352 13.75 -1.97 34.39
N PHE A 353 12.84 -1.79 35.36
CA PHE A 353 12.97 -2.38 36.70
C PHE A 353 12.66 -3.89 36.67
N SER A 354 13.34 -4.62 35.77
CA SER A 354 13.31 -6.09 35.69
C SER A 354 14.64 -6.66 36.18
#